data_AF-A0A0B6Y7F7-F1
#
_entry.id   AF-A0A0B6Y7F7-F1
#
_cell.length_a   1.000
_cell.length_b   1.000
_cell.length_c   1.000
_cell.angle_alpha   90.00
_cell.angle_beta   90.00
_cell.angle_gamma   90.00
#
_symmetry.space_group_name_H-M   'P 1'
#
loop_
_entity.id
_entity.type
_entity.pdbx_description
1 polymer ?
#
loop_
_entity_poly.entity_id
_entity_poly.type
_entity_poly.pdbx_seq_one_letter_code
_entity_poly.pdbx_strand_id
1 'polypeptide(L)'
;IDEDVFNQWQKNHHEASTSMDDRDGKLDSIYEEIEQNMLLIGATAIEDKLQDGVPETIANLALAGIKIWVLTGDKQETAINIGYSCRLLTDEMEEPFIIDAETEEEVESQMKKALEDIDAAKNKRNKSGPDVAYHNGSTKREFSYDTDNGDVSMPEDDNADFALIMNGHSLAHALKPGLEMT
;
A
#
# COMPACT_ATOMS: atom_id res chain seq x y z
N ILE A 1 0.09 -12.58 36.29
CA ILE A 1 1.40 -13.25 36.31
C ILE A 1 1.70 -13.62 37.75
N ASP A 2 2.22 -14.81 37.99
CA ASP A 2 2.59 -15.27 39.33
C ASP A 2 3.83 -14.52 39.86
N GLU A 3 3.93 -14.33 41.18
CA GLU A 3 4.99 -13.52 41.79
C GLU A 3 6.39 -14.14 41.59
N ASP A 4 6.52 -15.47 41.66
CA ASP A 4 7.80 -16.14 41.47
C ASP A 4 8.28 -16.03 40.01
N VAL A 5 7.34 -16.13 39.07
CA VAL A 5 7.59 -15.93 37.64
C VAL A 5 8.05 -14.50 37.37
N PHE A 6 7.38 -13.51 37.95
CA PHE A 6 7.76 -12.11 37.81
C PHE A 6 9.14 -11.83 38.40
N ASN A 7 9.44 -12.33 39.61
CA ASN A 7 10.73 -12.13 40.27
C ASN A 7 11.88 -12.75 39.46
N GLN A 8 11.68 -13.94 38.90
CA GLN A 8 12.67 -14.58 38.04
C GLN A 8 12.88 -13.79 36.73
N TRP A 9 11.79 -13.36 36.08
CA TRP A 9 11.86 -12.53 34.89
C TRP A 9 12.57 -11.21 35.16
N GLN A 10 12.27 -10.54 36.28
CA GLN A 10 12.89 -9.26 36.67
C GLN A 10 14.41 -9.41 36.86
N LYS A 11 14.86 -10.53 37.43
CA LYS A 11 16.29 -10.80 37.57
C LYS A 11 16.96 -10.95 36.19
N ASN A 12 16.36 -11.74 35.30
CA ASN A 12 16.86 -11.94 33.95
C ASN A 12 16.87 -10.64 33.14
N HIS A 13 15.82 -9.82 33.28
CA HIS A 13 15.73 -8.48 32.69
C HIS A 13 16.85 -7.57 33.18
N HIS A 14 17.13 -7.58 34.48
CA HIS A 14 18.24 -6.78 35.03
C HIS A 14 19.60 -7.20 34.45
N GLU A 15 19.86 -8.50 34.37
CA GLU A 15 21.09 -9.06 33.78
C GLU A 15 21.21 -8.69 32.30
N ALA A 16 20.13 -8.77 31.52
CA ALA A 16 20.11 -8.34 30.12
C ALA A 16 20.33 -6.82 29.99
N SER A 17 19.63 -6.00 30.78
CA SER A 17 19.69 -4.53 30.72
C SER A 17 21.07 -3.94 31.06
N THR A 18 21.85 -4.66 31.86
CA THR A 18 23.21 -4.28 32.28
C THR A 18 24.29 -4.94 31.44
N SER A 19 23.93 -5.72 30.42
CA SER A 19 24.88 -6.37 29.54
C SER A 19 25.61 -5.37 28.64
N MET A 20 26.92 -5.56 28.49
CA MET A 20 27.77 -4.75 27.60
C MET A 20 27.81 -5.31 26.16
N ASP A 21 27.48 -6.59 26.00
CA ASP A 21 27.48 -7.30 24.73
C ASP A 21 26.06 -7.64 24.32
N ASP A 22 25.66 -7.26 23.09
CA ASP A 22 24.36 -7.57 22.49
C ASP A 22 23.16 -7.34 23.43
N ARG A 23 23.14 -6.16 24.06
CA ARG A 23 22.11 -5.80 25.04
C ARG A 23 20.71 -5.82 24.43
N ASP A 24 20.58 -5.29 23.21
CA ASP A 24 19.28 -5.11 22.58
C ASP A 24 18.66 -6.47 22.21
N GLY A 25 19.41 -7.39 21.59
CA GLY A 25 18.90 -8.73 21.30
C GLY A 25 18.57 -9.56 22.55
N LYS A 26 19.33 -9.39 23.64
CA LYS A 26 19.02 -10.03 24.93
C LYS A 26 17.74 -9.47 25.54
N LEU A 27 17.53 -8.15 25.48
CA LEU A 27 16.32 -7.53 25.97
C LEU A 27 15.10 -7.97 25.15
N ASP A 28 15.22 -7.99 23.82
CA ASP A 28 14.16 -8.46 22.92
C ASP A 28 13.73 -9.89 23.27
N SER A 29 14.70 -10.79 23.48
CA SER A 29 14.41 -12.17 23.91
C SER A 29 13.65 -12.21 25.25
N ILE A 30 14.05 -11.38 26.23
CA ILE A 30 13.39 -11.31 27.55
C ILE A 30 11.97 -10.72 27.46
N TYR A 31 11.73 -9.78 26.54
CA TYR A 31 10.39 -9.23 26.31
C TYR A 31 9.48 -10.26 25.63
N GLU A 32 9.99 -10.97 24.63
CA GLU A 32 9.25 -12.05 23.96
C GLU A 32 8.80 -13.13 24.96
N GLU A 33 9.62 -13.49 25.95
CA GLU A 33 9.26 -14.49 26.97
C GLU A 33 8.00 -14.11 27.78
N ILE A 34 7.83 -12.83 28.12
CA ILE A 34 6.71 -12.36 28.95
C ILE A 34 5.49 -11.94 28.13
N GLU A 35 5.67 -11.56 26.86
CA GLU A 35 4.61 -11.16 25.93
C GLU A 35 3.87 -12.34 25.28
N GLN A 36 3.88 -13.51 25.93
CA GLN A 36 3.16 -14.71 25.48
C GLN A 36 1.75 -14.79 26.09
N ASN A 37 0.82 -15.43 25.38
CA ASN A 37 -0.54 -15.72 25.85
C ASN A 37 -1.33 -14.45 26.29
N MET A 38 -1.10 -13.33 25.63
CA MET A 38 -1.84 -12.10 25.89
C MET A 38 -3.32 -12.25 25.51
N LEU A 39 -4.20 -11.56 26.24
CA LEU A 39 -5.62 -11.44 25.91
C LEU A 39 -5.85 -10.14 25.15
N LEU A 40 -6.39 -10.22 23.93
CA LEU A 40 -6.81 -9.04 23.19
C LEU A 40 -8.00 -8.37 23.91
N ILE A 41 -7.77 -7.20 24.49
CA ILE A 41 -8.80 -6.42 25.19
C ILE A 41 -9.53 -5.42 24.30
N GLY A 42 -8.93 -5.03 23.18
CA GLY A 42 -9.46 -4.05 22.25
C GLY A 42 -8.39 -3.53 21.29
N ALA A 43 -8.80 -2.66 20.37
CA ALA A 43 -7.92 -1.97 19.43
C ALA A 43 -8.24 -0.47 19.45
N THR A 44 -7.24 0.36 19.20
CA THR A 44 -7.42 1.80 19.01
C THR A 44 -7.18 2.14 17.54
N ALA A 45 -7.99 3.03 16.98
CA ALA A 45 -7.75 3.62 15.66
C ALA A 45 -7.46 5.11 15.86
N ILE A 46 -6.32 5.57 15.34
CA ILE A 46 -5.96 6.98 15.30
C ILE A 46 -5.89 7.38 13.84
N GLU A 47 -6.61 8.44 13.48
CA GLU A 47 -6.64 8.98 12.14
C GLU A 47 -5.58 10.08 11.99
N ASP A 48 -4.72 9.95 10.98
CA ASP A 48 -3.79 11.02 10.61
C ASP A 48 -4.56 12.13 9.88
N LYS A 49 -4.62 13.30 10.51
CA LYS A 49 -5.34 14.44 9.94
C LYS A 49 -4.66 14.94 8.68
N LEU A 50 -5.38 14.87 7.57
CA LEU A 50 -5.03 15.55 6.34
C LEU A 50 -5.29 17.05 6.43
N GLN A 51 -4.65 17.81 5.55
CA GLN A 51 -4.97 19.22 5.38
C GLN A 51 -6.35 19.36 4.71
N ASP A 52 -7.02 20.47 4.98
CA ASP A 52 -8.34 20.77 4.41
C ASP A 52 -8.30 20.74 2.88
N GLY A 53 -9.23 20.02 2.26
CA GLY A 53 -9.37 19.96 0.80
C GLY A 53 -8.43 18.99 0.09
N VAL A 54 -7.55 18.28 0.81
CA VAL A 54 -6.60 17.32 0.19
C VAL A 54 -7.33 16.19 -0.55
N PRO A 55 -8.29 15.46 0.06
CA PRO A 55 -8.99 14.38 -0.64
C PRO A 55 -9.73 14.86 -1.90
N GLU A 56 -10.40 16.01 -1.82
CA GLU A 56 -11.15 16.60 -2.94
C GLU A 56 -10.22 17.04 -4.06
N THR A 57 -9.06 17.60 -3.71
CA THR A 57 -8.06 18.04 -4.70
C THR A 57 -7.46 16.84 -5.42
N ILE A 58 -7.07 15.80 -4.70
CA ILE A 58 -6.51 14.57 -5.29
C ILE A 58 -7.53 13.92 -6.22
N ALA A 59 -8.79 13.79 -5.79
CA ALA A 59 -9.86 13.26 -6.62
C ALA A 59 -10.05 14.08 -7.91
N ASN A 60 -10.09 15.42 -7.81
CA ASN A 60 -10.24 16.28 -8.99
C ASN A 60 -9.05 16.19 -9.96
N LEU A 61 -7.82 16.07 -9.44
CA LEU A 61 -6.63 15.87 -10.26
C LEU A 61 -6.67 14.51 -10.98
N ALA A 62 -7.08 13.45 -10.27
CA ALA A 62 -7.27 12.12 -10.85
C ALA A 62 -8.36 12.14 -11.94
N LEU A 63 -9.51 12.78 -11.69
CA LEU A 63 -10.58 12.98 -12.66
C LEU A 63 -10.13 13.78 -13.90
N ALA A 64 -9.16 14.68 -13.74
CA ALA A 64 -8.55 15.41 -14.85
C ALA A 64 -7.52 14.57 -15.65
N GLY A 65 -7.33 13.29 -15.29
CA GLY A 65 -6.37 12.38 -15.91
C GLY A 65 -4.92 12.63 -15.50
N ILE A 66 -4.69 13.34 -14.38
CA ILE A 66 -3.34 13.62 -13.87
C ILE A 66 -2.92 12.43 -13.00
N LYS A 67 -1.78 11.82 -13.33
CA LYS A 67 -1.19 10.74 -12.53
C LYS A 67 -0.46 11.33 -11.34
N ILE A 68 -0.79 10.86 -10.13
CA ILE A 68 -0.31 11.39 -8.87
C ILE A 68 0.68 10.40 -8.27
N TRP A 69 1.86 10.89 -7.91
CA TRP A 69 2.93 10.09 -7.30
C TRP A 69 3.23 10.69 -5.93
N VAL A 70 3.25 9.85 -4.89
CA VAL A 70 3.60 10.27 -3.54
C VAL A 70 5.00 9.76 -3.23
N LEU A 71 5.94 10.69 -3.03
CA LEU A 71 7.28 10.39 -2.54
C LEU A 71 7.35 10.85 -1.08
N THR A 72 7.53 9.90 -0.16
CA THR A 72 7.60 10.18 1.27
C THR A 72 8.79 9.45 1.89
N GLY A 73 9.33 10.03 2.96
CA GLY A 73 10.34 9.40 3.82
C GLY A 73 9.74 8.72 5.05
N ASP A 74 8.41 8.65 5.13
CA ASP A 74 7.69 7.93 6.18
C ASP A 74 7.73 6.41 5.93
N LYS A 75 7.30 5.63 6.92
CA LYS A 75 7.15 4.18 6.79
C LYS A 75 6.09 3.82 5.75
N GLN A 76 6.24 2.64 5.16
CA GLN A 76 5.34 2.14 4.14
C GLN A 76 3.89 2.07 4.64
N GLU A 77 3.68 1.57 5.86
CA GLU A 77 2.34 1.42 6.45
C GLU A 77 1.65 2.79 6.61
N THR A 78 2.40 3.82 7.02
CA THR A 78 1.88 5.18 7.12
C THR A 78 1.54 5.74 5.74
N ALA A 79 2.40 5.52 4.74
CA ALA A 79 2.15 5.98 3.37
C ALA A 79 0.88 5.36 2.78
N ILE A 80 0.65 4.07 3.03
CA ILE A 80 -0.57 3.36 2.63
C ILE A 80 -1.80 3.96 3.31
N ASN A 81 -1.75 4.14 4.64
CA ASN A 81 -2.86 4.73 5.40
C ASN A 81 -3.20 6.14 4.90
N ILE A 82 -2.19 6.97 4.60
CA ILE A 82 -2.38 8.29 4.02
C ILE A 82 -2.97 8.19 2.61
N GLY A 83 -2.50 7.23 1.80
CA GLY A 83 -3.03 6.95 0.47
C GLY A 83 -4.53 6.66 0.47
N TYR A 84 -5.01 5.83 1.41
CA TYR A 84 -6.44 5.58 1.60
C TYR A 84 -7.17 6.81 2.15
N SER A 85 -6.60 7.48 3.15
CA SER A 85 -7.22 8.66 3.77
C SER A 85 -7.46 9.80 2.76
N CYS A 86 -6.57 9.93 1.77
CA CYS A 86 -6.62 10.97 0.76
C CYS A 86 -7.30 10.52 -0.55
N ARG A 87 -7.85 9.30 -0.59
CA ARG A 87 -8.50 8.66 -1.74
C ARG A 87 -7.61 8.52 -2.97
N LEU A 88 -6.30 8.47 -2.75
CA LEU A 88 -5.36 8.03 -3.79
C LEU A 88 -5.41 6.51 -3.97
N LEU A 89 -5.63 5.80 -2.87
CA LEU A 89 -5.98 4.38 -2.85
C LEU A 89 -7.46 4.26 -2.47
N THR A 90 -8.18 3.37 -3.14
CA THR A 90 -9.62 3.14 -2.89
C THR A 90 -9.89 1.65 -2.81
N ASP A 91 -10.89 1.24 -2.03
CA ASP A 91 -11.28 -0.17 -1.88
C ASP A 91 -11.83 -0.79 -3.19
N GLU A 92 -12.13 0.04 -4.20
CA GLU A 92 -12.54 -0.40 -5.55
C GLU A 92 -11.37 -0.79 -6.44
N MET A 93 -10.14 -0.37 -6.09
CA MET A 93 -8.93 -0.76 -6.80
C MET A 93 -8.57 -2.21 -6.48
N GLU A 94 -7.84 -2.85 -7.39
CA GLU A 94 -7.15 -4.10 -7.08
C GLU A 94 -6.13 -3.87 -5.97
N GLU A 95 -5.85 -4.92 -5.20
CA GLU A 95 -4.86 -4.87 -4.12
C GLU A 95 -3.55 -4.25 -4.61
N PRO A 96 -3.00 -3.24 -3.89
CA PRO A 96 -1.78 -2.56 -4.31
C PRO A 96 -0.62 -3.53 -4.51
N PHE A 97 0.11 -3.37 -5.62
CA PHE A 97 1.35 -4.11 -5.84
C PHE A 97 2.44 -3.54 -4.94
N ILE A 98 3.00 -4.36 -4.06
CA ILE A 98 4.08 -3.97 -3.15
C ILE A 98 5.40 -4.52 -3.68
N ILE A 99 6.35 -3.61 -3.91
CA ILE A 99 7.74 -3.92 -4.23
C ILE A 99 8.60 -3.59 -3.01
N ASP A 100 8.95 -4.65 -2.29
CA ASP A 100 9.71 -4.61 -1.04
C ASP A 100 10.73 -5.76 -1.10
N ALA A 101 11.92 -5.42 -1.58
CA ALA A 101 13.01 -6.35 -1.84
C ALA A 101 14.35 -5.73 -1.44
N GLU A 102 15.33 -6.58 -1.12
CA GLU A 102 16.68 -6.16 -0.71
C GLU A 102 17.71 -6.30 -1.83
N THR A 103 17.41 -7.08 -2.85
CA THR A 103 18.33 -7.36 -3.96
C THR A 103 17.75 -6.95 -5.31
N GLU A 104 18.62 -6.69 -6.28
CA GLU A 104 18.23 -6.31 -7.65
C GLU A 104 17.42 -7.41 -8.34
N GLU A 105 17.80 -8.68 -8.16
CA GLU A 105 17.11 -9.84 -8.72
C GLU A 105 15.68 -9.98 -8.15
N GLU A 106 15.51 -9.75 -6.85
CA GLU A 106 14.19 -9.77 -6.22
C GLU A 106 13.30 -8.62 -6.70
N VAL A 107 13.86 -7.42 -6.84
CA VAL A 107 13.14 -6.26 -7.39
C VAL A 107 12.67 -6.55 -8.82
N GLU A 108 13.55 -7.04 -9.69
CA GLU A 108 13.20 -7.46 -11.06
C GLU A 108 12.09 -8.50 -11.08
N SER A 109 12.20 -9.53 -10.23
CA SER A 109 11.22 -10.61 -10.12
C SER A 109 9.85 -10.08 -9.68
N GLN A 110 9.81 -9.24 -8.63
CA GLN A 110 8.56 -8.65 -8.12
C GLN A 110 7.92 -7.71 -9.15
N MET A 111 8.71 -6.87 -9.82
CA MET A 111 8.21 -5.96 -10.86
C MET A 111 7.65 -6.73 -12.06
N LYS A 112 8.34 -7.77 -12.52
CA LYS A 112 7.88 -8.62 -13.62
C LYS A 112 6.56 -9.32 -13.27
N LYS A 113 6.47 -9.87 -12.06
CA LYS A 113 5.23 -10.50 -11.58
C LYS A 113 4.08 -9.51 -11.54
N ALA A 114 4.28 -8.29 -11.02
CA ALA A 114 3.26 -7.26 -10.99
C ALA A 114 2.75 -6.92 -12.40
N LEU A 115 3.64 -6.82 -13.39
CA LEU A 115 3.25 -6.59 -14.78
C LEU A 115 2.45 -7.75 -15.38
N GLU A 116 2.87 -9.00 -15.13
CA GLU A 116 2.13 -10.19 -15.57
C GLU A 116 0.72 -10.25 -14.96
N ASP A 117 0.58 -9.90 -13.69
CA ASP A 117 -0.70 -9.85 -12.99
C ASP A 117 -1.61 -8.73 -13.53
N ILE A 118 -1.06 -7.54 -13.82
CA ILE A 118 -1.77 -6.43 -14.48
C ILE A 118 -2.29 -6.86 -15.87
N ASP A 119 -1.43 -7.48 -16.68
CA ASP A 119 -1.81 -7.95 -18.01
C ASP A 119 -2.89 -9.04 -17.95
N ALA A 120 -2.80 -9.95 -16.98
CA ALA A 120 -3.82 -10.98 -16.77
C ALA A 120 -5.16 -10.37 -16.34
N ALA A 121 -5.16 -9.37 -15.47
CA ALA A 121 -6.36 -8.66 -15.03
C ALA A 121 -7.04 -7.93 -16.19
N LYS A 122 -6.28 -7.17 -16.99
CA LYS A 122 -6.79 -6.48 -18.19
C LYS A 122 -7.41 -7.45 -19.20
N ASN A 123 -6.76 -8.60 -19.43
CA ASN A 123 -7.25 -9.62 -20.36
C ASN A 123 -8.55 -10.31 -19.90
N LYS A 124 -8.80 -10.44 -18.60
CA LYS A 124 -10.06 -10.97 -18.07
C LYS A 124 -11.22 -10.01 -18.33
N ARG A 125 -11.02 -8.70 -18.11
CA ARG A 125 -12.05 -7.67 -18.31
C ARG A 125 -12.50 -7.60 -19.77
N ASN A 126 -11.55 -7.62 -20.71
CA ASN A 126 -11.84 -7.62 -22.15
C ASN A 126 -12.68 -8.83 -22.64
N LYS A 127 -12.72 -9.93 -21.88
CA LYS A 127 -13.53 -11.12 -22.22
C LYS A 127 -14.92 -11.12 -21.59
N SER A 128 -15.21 -10.19 -20.68
CA SER A 128 -16.47 -10.09 -19.93
C SER A 128 -17.36 -8.92 -20.33
N GLY A 129 -16.96 -8.11 -21.32
CA GLY A 129 -17.79 -7.04 -21.89
C GLY A 129 -19.05 -7.60 -22.56
N PRO A 130 -20.19 -6.88 -22.52
CA PRO A 130 -21.44 -7.38 -23.06
C PRO A 130 -21.35 -7.56 -24.57
N ASP A 131 -21.84 -8.71 -25.07
CA ASP A 131 -22.12 -8.95 -26.49
C ASP A 131 -23.18 -7.94 -26.97
N VAL A 132 -22.75 -6.73 -27.32
CA VAL A 132 -23.57 -5.76 -28.03
C VAL A 132 -22.83 -5.39 -29.29
N ALA A 133 -23.19 -6.09 -30.37
CA ALA A 133 -22.79 -5.73 -31.72
C ALA A 133 -23.14 -4.26 -31.99
N TYR A 134 -22.13 -3.39 -32.07
CA TYR A 134 -22.32 -2.02 -32.53
C TYR A 134 -21.64 -1.77 -33.88
N HIS A 135 -22.51 -1.31 -34.76
CA HIS A 135 -22.29 -0.57 -35.99
C HIS A 135 -21.15 0.45 -35.88
N ASN A 136 -20.42 0.62 -36.98
CA ASN A 136 -19.38 1.63 -37.20
C ASN A 136 -19.78 3.04 -36.75
N GLY A 137 -18.90 3.74 -36.02
CA GLY A 137 -18.88 5.20 -35.99
C GLY A 137 -18.28 5.83 -34.73
N SER A 138 -16.99 6.17 -34.78
CA SER A 138 -16.33 7.29 -34.05
C SER A 138 -16.68 7.47 -32.57
N THR A 139 -15.83 6.94 -31.69
CA THR A 139 -15.88 7.13 -30.23
C THR A 139 -15.73 8.61 -29.85
N LYS A 140 -16.85 9.26 -29.54
CA LYS A 140 -16.89 10.57 -28.89
C LYS A 140 -16.96 10.34 -27.38
N ARG A 141 -15.97 10.85 -26.63
CA ARG A 141 -16.00 10.91 -25.17
C ARG A 141 -17.08 11.92 -24.78
N GLU A 142 -18.22 11.46 -24.27
CA GLU A 142 -19.27 12.34 -23.73
C GLU A 142 -19.36 12.17 -22.22
N PHE A 143 -19.38 13.30 -21.51
CA PHE A 143 -19.55 13.40 -20.07
C PHE A 143 -21.04 13.58 -19.74
N SER A 144 -21.58 12.84 -18.78
CA SER A 144 -22.90 13.09 -18.21
C SER A 144 -22.81 13.58 -16.78
N TYR A 145 -23.58 14.61 -16.45
CA TYR A 145 -23.62 15.21 -15.11
C TYR A 145 -24.98 14.91 -14.47
N ASP A 146 -24.99 14.15 -13.37
CA ASP A 146 -26.23 13.86 -12.64
C ASP A 146 -26.43 14.89 -11.52
N THR A 147 -27.39 15.79 -11.76
CA THR A 147 -27.63 16.98 -10.92
C THR A 147 -28.23 16.71 -9.54
N ASP A 148 -28.64 15.47 -9.24
CA ASP A 148 -29.39 15.14 -8.03
C ASP A 148 -28.50 14.60 -6.89
N ASN A 149 -27.33 14.02 -7.20
CA ASN A 149 -26.43 13.39 -6.21
C ASN A 149 -24.98 13.89 -6.25
N GLY A 150 -24.63 14.77 -7.20
CA GLY A 150 -23.25 15.28 -7.36
C GLY A 150 -22.26 14.21 -7.81
N ASP A 151 -22.74 13.05 -8.27
CA ASP A 151 -21.93 11.95 -8.75
C ASP A 151 -21.63 12.12 -10.24
N VAL A 152 -20.36 11.88 -10.61
CA VAL A 152 -19.86 12.06 -11.96
C VAL A 152 -19.44 10.69 -12.48
N SER A 153 -20.25 10.10 -13.36
CA SER A 153 -19.90 8.84 -14.02
C SER A 153 -18.92 9.08 -15.17
N MET A 154 -17.73 8.47 -15.05
CA MET A 154 -16.64 8.56 -16.01
C MET A 154 -16.62 7.35 -16.95
N PRO A 155 -16.07 7.47 -18.17
CA PRO A 155 -15.60 6.31 -18.92
C PRO A 155 -14.44 5.65 -18.15
N GLU A 156 -14.44 4.31 -18.09
CA GLU A 156 -13.42 3.51 -17.41
C GLU A 156 -12.00 3.86 -17.92
N ASP A 157 -11.12 4.37 -17.04
CA ASP A 157 -9.67 4.45 -17.30
C ASP A 157 -9.09 3.07 -16.94
N ASP A 158 -8.64 2.32 -17.95
CA ASP A 158 -8.11 0.95 -17.81
C ASP A 158 -6.97 0.80 -16.78
N ASN A 159 -6.35 1.91 -16.36
CA ASN A 159 -5.27 1.96 -15.36
C ASN A 159 -5.69 2.57 -14.01
N ALA A 160 -6.93 3.02 -13.83
CA ALA A 160 -7.38 3.60 -12.56
C ALA A 160 -7.48 2.55 -11.43
N ASP A 161 -7.42 1.26 -11.77
CA ASP A 161 -7.69 0.19 -10.82
C ASP A 161 -6.44 -0.39 -10.14
N PHE A 162 -5.24 0.11 -10.45
CA PHE A 162 -4.00 -0.44 -9.91
C PHE A 162 -3.17 0.63 -9.21
N ALA A 163 -2.60 0.23 -8.08
CA ALA A 163 -1.63 1.02 -7.33
C ALA A 163 -0.29 0.28 -7.20
N LEU A 164 0.80 1.02 -7.15
CA LEU A 164 2.15 0.52 -6.91
C LEU A 164 2.72 1.20 -5.67
N ILE A 165 3.22 0.40 -4.74
CA ILE A 165 3.95 0.83 -3.55
C ILE A 165 5.35 0.25 -3.64
N MET A 166 6.37 1.09 -3.50
CA MET A 166 7.76 0.65 -3.60
C MET A 166 8.56 1.26 -2.47
N ASN A 167 9.24 0.43 -1.69
CA ASN A 167 10.11 0.92 -0.61
C ASN A 167 11.35 1.64 -1.20
N GLY A 168 12.04 2.42 -0.38
CA GLY A 168 13.19 3.21 -0.85
C GLY A 168 14.38 2.36 -1.32
N HIS A 169 14.57 1.18 -0.72
CA HIS A 169 15.67 0.28 -1.10
C HIS A 169 15.44 -0.34 -2.48
N SER A 170 14.23 -0.85 -2.74
CA SER A 170 13.81 -1.37 -4.03
C SER A 170 13.87 -0.29 -5.10
N LEU A 171 13.43 0.93 -4.79
CA LEU A 171 13.48 2.06 -5.72
C LEU A 171 14.92 2.37 -6.16
N ALA A 172 15.89 2.30 -5.25
CA ALA A 172 17.30 2.51 -5.59
C ALA A 172 17.83 1.47 -6.59
N HIS A 173 17.34 0.23 -6.52
CA HIS A 173 17.63 -0.81 -7.51
C HIS A 173 16.86 -0.59 -8.82
N ALA A 174 15.56 -0.28 -8.75
CA ALA A 174 14.68 -0.06 -9.90
C ALA A 174 15.14 1.11 -10.80
N LEU A 175 15.83 2.10 -10.24
CA LEU A 175 16.36 3.25 -10.97
C LEU A 175 17.72 3.00 -11.65
N LYS A 176 18.28 1.79 -11.55
CA LYS A 176 19.51 1.45 -12.27
C LYS A 176 19.23 1.33 -13.77
N PRO A 177 20.18 1.75 -14.65
CA PRO A 177 19.98 1.72 -16.10
C PRO A 177 19.68 0.32 -16.69
N GLY A 178 20.05 -0.75 -15.99
CA GLY A 178 19.78 -2.13 -16.44
C GLY A 178 18.29 -2.52 -16.40
N LEU A 179 17.48 -1.78 -15.67
CA LEU A 179 16.05 -2.00 -15.44
C LEU A 179 15.16 -1.08 -16.30
N GLU A 180 15.75 -0.23 -17.15
CA GLU A 180 14.99 0.56 -18.13
C GLU A 180 14.39 -0.39 -19.19
N MET A 181 13.07 -0.62 -19.13
CA MET A 181 12.37 -1.34 -20.20
C MET A 181 12.54 -0.60 -21.53
N THR A 182 13.19 -1.26 -22.48
CA THR A 182 13.37 -0.79 -23.87
C THR A 182 12.20 -1.22 -24.74
#